data_AF-A0CVL3-F1
#
_entry.id   AF-A0CVL3-F1
#
_cell.length_a   1.000
_cell.length_b   1.000
_cell.length_c   1.000
_cell.angle_alpha   90.00
_cell.angle_beta   90.00
_cell.angle_gamma   90.00
#
_symmetry.space_group_name_H-M   'P 1'
#
loop_
_entity.id
_entity.type
_entity.pdbx_description
1 polymer ?
#
loop_
_entity_poly.entity_id
_entity_poly.type
_entity_poly.pdbx_seq_one_letter_code
_entity_poly.pdbx_strand_id
1 'polypeptide(L)'
;MLSQKTLQLLRNHLEEFLKLENEIENKREQLAHNLYFEPYTIFCRLDYKKILHIDINDLKVYFSDHDILDCDDDLQLLVRKIDIDKDQYISFSEFSRYILPHRDQDLNQLANSRQSYNLLENKLPNLVEKQLMQVFLAEIELNKRMLKQMQQLKAQPDWDKIIAWESVNSGRRWDQKGLQQYFDESKIMCNSKDIENFIYRNSKERDYRINYSDFLYLVFAHQDQNVNYKFFTPQKNQKQISDKKSNLLPKTNFRTNESTNLKSEKYNRNLQSQSHHHQKQSHDDVEVSEFRINENEDQNILEFLINKLKVQNQLKGHLIKQLFYRIDENKKGFITLDDLMSYFENVLRAPQQIEDLIKLVKILDKNKDGIVSEKEFYEQIVRHAYIQQF
;
A
#
# COMPACT_ATOMS: atom_id res chain seq x y z
N MET A 1 -21.37 -24.12 -22.90
CA MET A 1 -21.82 -24.21 -21.49
C MET A 1 -21.02 -25.30 -20.82
N LEU A 2 -20.68 -25.14 -19.55
CA LEU A 2 -20.06 -26.20 -18.76
C LEU A 2 -21.06 -27.34 -18.50
N SER A 3 -20.57 -28.57 -18.45
CA SER A 3 -21.30 -29.75 -18.01
C SER A 3 -21.67 -29.65 -16.53
N GLN A 4 -22.71 -30.38 -16.12
CA GLN A 4 -23.14 -30.41 -14.72
C GLN A 4 -22.02 -30.87 -13.78
N LYS A 5 -21.16 -31.79 -14.25
CA LYS A 5 -20.00 -32.26 -13.49
C LYS A 5 -18.99 -31.13 -13.25
N THR A 6 -18.63 -30.40 -14.31
CA THR A 6 -17.67 -29.29 -14.23
C THR A 6 -18.21 -28.14 -13.37
N LEU A 7 -19.51 -27.83 -13.49
CA LEU A 7 -20.18 -26.87 -12.61
C LEU A 7 -20.15 -27.31 -11.15
N GLN A 8 -20.40 -28.59 -10.88
CA GLN A 8 -20.35 -29.11 -9.51
C GLN A 8 -18.94 -29.03 -8.92
N LEU A 9 -17.90 -29.33 -9.70
CA LEU A 9 -16.52 -29.17 -9.26
C LEU A 9 -16.20 -27.70 -8.94
N LEU A 10 -16.67 -26.76 -9.75
CA LEU A 10 -16.45 -25.33 -9.52
C LEU A 10 -17.17 -24.85 -8.25
N ARG A 11 -18.41 -25.32 -8.01
CA ARG A 11 -19.15 -25.06 -6.77
C ARG A 11 -18.39 -25.59 -5.55
N ASN A 12 -17.95 -26.84 -5.60
CA ASN A 12 -17.20 -27.46 -4.52
C ASN A 12 -15.89 -26.71 -4.24
N HIS A 13 -15.21 -26.23 -5.28
CA HIS A 13 -14.00 -25.40 -5.14
C HIS A 13 -14.30 -24.10 -4.38
N LEU A 14 -15.33 -23.36 -4.79
CA LEU A 14 -15.70 -22.09 -4.13
C LEU A 14 -16.20 -22.30 -2.69
N GLU A 15 -16.97 -23.38 -2.45
CA GLU A 15 -17.44 -23.73 -1.11
C GLU A 15 -16.28 -24.06 -0.17
N GLU A 16 -15.34 -24.88 -0.62
CA GLU A 16 -14.16 -25.25 0.18
C GLU A 16 -13.26 -24.04 0.42
N PHE A 17 -13.06 -23.18 -0.59
CA PHE A 17 -12.33 -21.92 -0.42
C PHE A 17 -12.96 -21.08 0.69
N LEU A 18 -14.27 -20.84 0.62
CA LEU A 18 -14.98 -20.02 1.58
C LEU A 18 -14.84 -20.57 3.01
N LYS A 19 -14.97 -21.88 3.20
CA LYS A 19 -14.79 -22.53 4.50
C LYS A 19 -13.39 -22.34 5.05
N LEU A 20 -12.37 -22.58 4.25
CA LEU A 20 -10.97 -22.46 4.67
C LEU A 20 -10.56 -21.01 4.93
N GLU A 21 -11.00 -20.05 4.10
CA GLU A 21 -10.79 -18.62 4.37
C GLU A 21 -11.45 -18.22 5.70
N ASN A 22 -12.63 -18.77 6.00
CA ASN A 22 -13.30 -18.51 7.27
C ASN A 22 -12.52 -19.07 8.48
N GLU A 23 -11.87 -20.23 8.34
CA GLU A 23 -10.98 -20.78 9.37
C GLU A 23 -9.73 -19.94 9.57
N ILE A 24 -9.11 -19.45 8.48
CA ILE A 24 -7.94 -18.56 8.56
C ILE A 24 -8.32 -17.26 9.25
N GLU A 25 -9.49 -16.70 8.90
CA GLU A 25 -9.99 -15.48 9.53
C GLU A 25 -10.18 -15.64 11.04
N ASN A 26 -10.72 -16.77 11.49
CA ASN A 26 -10.82 -17.07 12.93
C ASN A 26 -9.43 -17.11 13.61
N LYS A 27 -8.40 -17.60 12.91
CA LYS A 27 -7.02 -17.60 13.43
C LYS A 27 -6.44 -16.18 13.49
N ARG A 28 -6.75 -15.31 12.53
CA ARG A 28 -6.39 -13.88 12.56
C ARG A 28 -7.06 -13.16 13.73
N GLU A 29 -8.33 -13.44 14.00
CA GLU A 29 -9.04 -12.93 15.18
C GLU A 29 -8.36 -13.40 16.48
N GLN A 30 -8.07 -14.70 16.60
CA GLN A 30 -7.37 -15.25 17.78
C GLN A 30 -5.99 -14.62 18.01
N LEU A 31 -5.24 -14.41 16.93
CA LEU A 31 -3.96 -13.71 16.95
C LEU A 31 -4.16 -12.26 17.41
N ALA A 32 -5.14 -11.54 16.86
CA ALA A 32 -5.42 -10.15 17.20
C ALA A 32 -5.96 -9.97 18.63
N HIS A 33 -6.65 -10.96 19.20
CA HIS A 33 -7.05 -10.94 20.61
C HIS A 33 -5.87 -10.98 21.60
N ASN A 34 -4.70 -11.44 21.16
CA ASN A 34 -3.51 -11.47 22.00
C ASN A 34 -3.02 -10.05 22.30
N LEU A 35 -2.93 -9.66 23.57
CA LEU A 35 -2.54 -8.30 23.97
C LEU A 35 -1.14 -7.90 23.51
N TYR A 36 -0.26 -8.88 23.24
CA TYR A 36 1.08 -8.66 22.72
C TYR A 36 1.18 -8.74 21.19
N PHE A 37 0.07 -9.00 20.49
CA PHE A 37 0.05 -8.90 19.04
C PHE A 37 0.05 -7.43 18.64
N GLU A 38 1.14 -6.97 18.04
CA GLU A 38 1.27 -5.63 17.47
C GLU A 38 1.87 -5.81 16.05
N PRO A 39 1.13 -5.45 14.97
CA PRO A 39 1.52 -5.78 13.61
C PRO A 39 2.92 -5.30 13.21
N TYR A 40 3.35 -4.11 13.63
CA TYR A 40 4.65 -3.56 13.26
C TYR A 40 5.80 -4.32 13.92
N THR A 41 5.66 -4.67 15.20
CA THR A 41 6.64 -5.49 15.92
C THR A 41 6.81 -6.87 15.27
N ILE A 42 5.71 -7.47 14.78
CA ILE A 42 5.75 -8.73 14.04
C ILE A 42 6.40 -8.57 12.67
N PHE A 43 6.07 -7.50 11.95
CA PHE A 43 6.73 -7.18 10.69
C PHE A 43 8.24 -7.07 10.88
N CYS A 44 8.69 -6.36 11.93
CA CYS A 44 10.10 -6.28 12.29
C CYS A 44 10.71 -7.63 12.70
N ARG A 45 9.94 -8.55 13.29
CA ARG A 45 10.41 -9.93 13.57
C ARG A 45 10.68 -10.70 12.29
N LEU A 46 9.82 -10.52 11.28
CA LEU A 46 9.89 -11.21 10.00
C LEU A 46 10.96 -10.60 9.08
N ASP A 47 11.08 -9.28 9.02
CA ASP A 47 12.15 -8.56 8.31
C ASP A 47 13.50 -8.77 9.01
N TYR A 48 14.10 -9.92 8.78
CA TYR A 48 15.36 -10.33 9.40
C TYR A 48 16.52 -9.46 8.92
N LYS A 49 16.50 -9.07 7.64
CA LYS A 49 17.52 -8.21 7.00
C LYS A 49 17.43 -6.74 7.40
N LYS A 50 16.32 -6.29 8.01
CA LYS A 50 16.05 -4.90 8.41
C LYS A 50 16.03 -3.93 7.23
N ILE A 51 15.43 -4.37 6.12
CA ILE A 51 15.34 -3.61 4.87
C ILE A 51 13.93 -3.03 4.61
N LEU A 52 13.05 -3.11 5.62
CA LEU A 52 11.68 -2.55 5.64
C LEU A 52 10.72 -3.19 4.65
N HIS A 53 11.06 -4.39 4.20
CA HIS A 53 10.20 -5.27 3.43
C HIS A 53 10.56 -6.71 3.77
N ILE A 54 9.60 -7.61 3.59
CA ILE A 54 9.80 -9.04 3.81
C ILE A 54 9.92 -9.70 2.44
N ASP A 55 11.04 -10.38 2.19
CA ASP A 55 11.21 -11.25 1.02
C ASP A 55 10.98 -12.73 1.36
N ILE A 56 11.12 -13.62 0.36
CA ILE A 56 10.98 -15.06 0.57
C ILE A 56 12.03 -15.63 1.53
N ASN A 57 13.25 -15.08 1.56
CA ASN A 57 14.32 -15.56 2.42
C ASN A 57 14.06 -15.20 3.89
N ASP A 58 13.49 -14.02 4.14
CA ASP A 58 13.04 -13.61 5.46
C ASP A 58 12.01 -14.61 6.03
N LEU A 59 11.04 -15.03 5.21
CA LEU A 59 10.08 -16.07 5.61
C LEU A 59 10.76 -17.44 5.81
N LYS A 60 11.70 -17.85 4.94
CA LYS A 60 12.45 -19.10 5.11
C LYS A 60 13.19 -19.16 6.44
N VAL A 61 13.86 -18.07 6.83
CA VAL A 61 14.54 -17.98 8.12
C VAL A 61 13.51 -18.12 9.24
N TYR A 62 12.39 -17.38 9.17
CA TYR A 62 11.34 -17.44 10.18
C TYR A 62 10.77 -18.85 10.37
N PHE A 63 10.46 -19.58 9.30
CA PHE A 63 9.95 -20.95 9.41
C PHE A 63 11.01 -21.97 9.85
N SER A 64 12.27 -21.75 9.44
CA SER A 64 13.40 -22.57 9.92
C SER A 64 13.59 -22.44 11.43
N ASP A 65 13.38 -21.25 12.01
CA ASP A 65 13.41 -21.02 13.46
C ASP A 65 12.33 -21.83 14.22
N HIS A 66 11.34 -22.38 13.51
CA HIS A 66 10.22 -23.17 14.05
C HIS A 66 10.31 -24.66 13.71
N ASP A 67 11.46 -25.12 13.22
CA ASP A 67 11.68 -26.50 12.78
C ASP A 67 10.71 -26.95 11.66
N ILE A 68 10.23 -26.00 10.85
CA ILE A 68 9.35 -26.27 9.71
C ILE A 68 10.19 -26.28 8.44
N LEU A 69 10.27 -27.45 7.80
CA LEU A 69 10.87 -27.61 6.49
C LEU A 69 9.82 -27.27 5.43
N ASP A 70 9.83 -26.04 4.95
CA ASP A 70 8.91 -25.65 3.88
C ASP A 70 9.43 -25.99 2.49
N CYS A 71 8.48 -26.17 1.58
CA CYS A 71 8.76 -26.14 0.17
C CYS A 71 8.87 -24.67 -0.27
N ASP A 72 9.94 -24.33 -0.98
CA ASP A 72 10.14 -23.01 -1.60
C ASP A 72 8.91 -22.53 -2.38
N ASP A 73 8.21 -23.45 -3.06
CA ASP A 73 7.01 -23.16 -3.82
C ASP A 73 5.85 -22.67 -2.93
N ASP A 74 5.71 -23.21 -1.72
CA ASP A 74 4.64 -22.83 -0.79
C ASP A 74 4.85 -21.41 -0.24
N LEU A 75 6.09 -21.10 0.16
CA LEU A 75 6.44 -19.77 0.62
C LEU A 75 6.36 -18.75 -0.52
N GLN A 76 6.74 -19.15 -1.74
CA GLN A 76 6.61 -18.28 -2.92
C GLN A 76 5.13 -17.97 -3.24
N LEU A 77 4.22 -18.94 -3.06
CA LEU A 77 2.79 -18.72 -3.20
C LEU A 77 2.26 -17.79 -2.11
N LEU A 78 2.72 -17.97 -0.86
CA LEU A 78 2.37 -17.08 0.24
C LEU A 78 2.82 -15.64 -0.03
N VAL A 79 4.08 -15.42 -0.43
CA VAL A 79 4.60 -14.08 -0.77
C VAL A 79 3.74 -13.45 -1.86
N ARG A 80 3.51 -14.15 -2.96
CA ARG A 80 2.69 -13.62 -4.07
C ARG A 80 1.27 -13.27 -3.64
N LYS A 81 0.70 -14.00 -2.68
CA LYS A 81 -0.66 -13.77 -2.15
C LYS A 81 -0.75 -12.47 -1.36
N ILE A 82 0.34 -12.12 -0.66
CA ILE A 82 0.42 -10.93 0.19
C ILE A 82 0.85 -9.70 -0.62
N ASP A 83 1.79 -9.88 -1.54
CA ASP A 83 2.32 -8.88 -2.48
C ASP A 83 1.25 -8.44 -3.49
N ILE A 84 0.68 -7.26 -3.26
CA ILE A 84 -0.43 -6.69 -4.05
C ILE A 84 0.09 -6.01 -5.30
N ASP A 85 1.21 -5.27 -5.20
CA ASP A 85 1.76 -4.48 -6.30
C ASP A 85 2.71 -5.27 -7.22
N LYS A 86 3.05 -6.50 -6.82
CA LYS A 86 3.84 -7.50 -7.54
C LYS A 86 5.32 -7.16 -7.65
N ASP A 87 5.86 -6.43 -6.68
CA ASP A 87 7.28 -6.10 -6.64
C ASP A 87 8.16 -7.24 -6.06
N GLN A 88 7.54 -8.36 -5.65
CA GLN A 88 8.13 -9.54 -5.00
C GLN A 88 8.53 -9.34 -3.55
N TYR A 89 8.15 -8.21 -2.97
CA TYR A 89 8.38 -7.88 -1.58
C TYR A 89 7.03 -7.68 -0.88
N ILE A 90 7.05 -7.82 0.44
CA ILE A 90 5.88 -7.51 1.26
C ILE A 90 6.19 -6.25 2.05
N SER A 91 5.51 -5.17 1.70
CA SER A 91 5.53 -3.93 2.49
C SER A 91 4.78 -4.10 3.82
N PHE A 92 5.03 -3.20 4.77
CA PHE A 92 4.28 -3.20 6.04
C PHE A 92 2.77 -3.04 5.84
N SER A 93 2.34 -2.24 4.86
CA SER A 93 0.92 -2.02 4.56
C SER A 93 0.23 -3.32 4.10
N GLU A 94 0.90 -4.09 3.25
CA GLU A 94 0.42 -5.39 2.77
C GLU A 94 0.40 -6.43 3.88
N PHE A 95 1.51 -6.53 4.63
CA PHE A 95 1.61 -7.42 5.77
C PHE A 95 0.51 -7.15 6.80
N SER A 96 0.35 -5.89 7.23
CA SER A 96 -0.64 -5.48 8.23
C SER A 96 -2.06 -5.81 7.76
N ARG A 97 -2.41 -5.46 6.50
CA ARG A 97 -3.70 -5.86 5.90
C ARG A 97 -3.89 -7.37 5.92
N TYR A 98 -2.86 -8.12 5.59
CA TYR A 98 -2.94 -9.56 5.44
C TYR A 98 -3.13 -10.27 6.79
N ILE A 99 -2.40 -9.84 7.83
CA ILE A 99 -2.40 -10.52 9.13
C ILE A 99 -3.56 -10.11 10.04
N LEU A 100 -4.08 -8.89 9.91
CA LEU A 100 -5.18 -8.40 10.74
C LEU A 100 -6.52 -9.01 10.34
N PRO A 101 -7.44 -9.25 11.31
CA PRO A 101 -8.80 -9.66 11.01
C PRO A 101 -9.56 -8.53 10.31
N HIS A 102 -10.48 -8.90 9.44
CA HIS A 102 -11.40 -8.03 8.73
C HIS A 102 -12.82 -8.09 9.31
N ARG A 103 -13.28 -9.23 9.82
CA ARG A 103 -14.65 -9.36 10.33
C ARG A 103 -14.93 -8.54 11.58
N ASP A 104 -13.91 -8.33 12.41
CA ASP A 104 -13.97 -7.52 13.62
C ASP A 104 -13.10 -6.26 13.44
N GLN A 105 -13.76 -5.18 13.02
CA GLN A 105 -13.13 -3.89 12.78
C GLN A 105 -12.64 -3.23 14.07
N ASP A 106 -13.30 -3.48 15.20
CA ASP A 106 -12.90 -2.93 16.49
C ASP A 106 -11.62 -3.62 16.97
N LEU A 107 -11.54 -4.95 16.83
CA LEU A 107 -10.34 -5.72 17.13
C LEU A 107 -9.18 -5.36 16.21
N ASN A 108 -9.45 -5.11 14.92
CA ASN A 108 -8.46 -4.62 13.97
C ASN A 108 -7.88 -3.26 14.42
N GLN A 109 -8.75 -2.29 14.75
CA GLN A 109 -8.33 -0.98 15.26
C GLN A 109 -7.57 -1.10 16.58
N LEU A 110 -8.04 -1.96 17.49
CA LEU A 110 -7.38 -2.23 18.76
C LEU A 110 -5.96 -2.74 18.54
N ALA A 111 -5.78 -3.74 17.68
CA ALA A 111 -4.46 -4.29 17.36
C ALA A 111 -3.52 -3.25 16.74
N ASN A 112 -4.03 -2.40 15.84
CA ASN A 112 -3.27 -1.31 15.23
C ASN A 112 -2.91 -0.17 16.21
N SER A 113 -3.68 0.00 17.29
CA SER A 113 -3.44 1.03 18.30
C SER A 113 -2.45 0.62 19.39
N ARG A 114 -2.01 -0.64 19.42
CA ARG A 114 -1.05 -1.13 20.40
C ARG A 114 0.32 -0.50 20.19
N GLN A 115 1.00 -0.21 21.29
CA GLN A 115 2.35 0.33 21.25
C GLN A 115 3.34 -0.76 20.84
N SER A 116 4.18 -0.44 19.85
CA SER A 116 5.29 -1.31 19.48
C SER A 116 6.25 -1.51 20.65
N TYR A 117 6.86 -2.69 20.69
CA TYR A 117 7.78 -3.08 21.76
C TYR A 117 9.07 -3.66 21.19
N ASN A 118 10.10 -3.70 22.04
CA ASN A 118 11.39 -4.29 21.68
C ASN A 118 11.33 -5.81 21.82
N LEU A 119 11.75 -6.51 20.77
CA LEU A 119 11.93 -7.95 20.82
C LEU A 119 13.18 -8.27 21.64
N LEU A 120 13.03 -9.11 22.66
CA LEU A 120 14.17 -9.73 23.34
C LEU A 120 14.70 -10.84 22.45
N GLU A 121 16.00 -10.82 22.14
CA GLU A 121 16.66 -11.83 21.30
C GLU A 121 16.01 -12.00 19.92
N ASN A 122 15.37 -10.96 19.39
CA ASN A 122 14.61 -11.02 18.14
C ASN A 122 13.52 -12.11 18.14
N LYS A 123 12.90 -12.41 19.30
CA LYS A 123 11.78 -13.35 19.43
C LYS A 123 10.51 -12.67 19.88
N LEU A 124 9.37 -13.13 19.34
CA LEU A 124 8.05 -12.72 19.82
C LEU A 124 7.72 -13.49 21.10
N PRO A 125 6.72 -13.04 21.88
CA PRO A 125 6.14 -13.88 22.91
C PRO A 125 5.65 -15.20 22.31
N ASN A 126 6.03 -16.33 22.91
CA ASN A 126 5.77 -17.67 22.37
C ASN A 126 4.33 -17.90 21.89
N LEU A 127 3.35 -17.33 22.58
CA LEU A 127 1.94 -17.45 22.18
C LEU A 127 1.64 -16.70 20.88
N VAL A 128 2.15 -15.48 20.71
CA VAL A 128 2.01 -14.68 19.48
C VAL A 128 2.72 -15.40 18.34
N GLU A 129 3.94 -15.89 18.57
CA GLU A 129 4.75 -16.60 17.59
C GLU A 129 4.03 -17.88 17.09
N LYS A 130 3.48 -18.68 18.01
CA LYS A 130 2.68 -19.85 17.68
C LYS A 130 1.41 -19.51 16.89
N GLN A 131 0.68 -18.47 17.30
CA GLN A 131 -0.57 -18.06 16.63
C GLN A 131 -0.31 -17.50 15.23
N LEU A 132 0.76 -16.72 15.06
CA LEU A 132 1.22 -16.24 13.75
C LEU A 132 1.55 -17.40 12.82
N MET A 133 2.30 -18.38 13.32
CA MET A 133 2.63 -19.58 12.55
C MET A 133 1.38 -20.37 12.13
N GLN A 134 0.37 -20.46 13.02
CA GLN A 134 -0.90 -21.10 12.69
C GLN A 134 -1.66 -20.41 11.56
N VAL A 135 -1.57 -19.08 11.44
CA VAL A 135 -2.16 -18.33 10.32
C VAL A 135 -1.45 -18.69 9.01
N PHE A 136 -0.11 -18.64 8.98
CA PHE A 136 0.64 -18.95 7.76
C PHE A 136 0.47 -20.40 7.29
N LEU A 137 0.54 -21.37 8.21
CA LEU A 137 0.34 -22.78 7.87
C LEU A 137 -1.07 -23.04 7.33
N ALA A 138 -2.08 -22.33 7.83
CA ALA A 138 -3.44 -22.43 7.33
C ALA A 138 -3.56 -21.90 5.89
N GLU A 139 -2.88 -20.80 5.57
CA GLU A 139 -2.86 -20.25 4.21
C GLU A 139 -2.12 -21.18 3.23
N ILE A 140 -0.98 -21.76 3.65
CA ILE A 140 -0.25 -22.72 2.83
C ILE A 140 -1.14 -23.94 2.52
N GLU A 141 -1.85 -24.46 3.52
CA GLU A 141 -2.78 -25.58 3.35
C GLU A 141 -3.97 -25.21 2.42
N LEU A 142 -4.55 -24.02 2.57
CA LEU A 142 -5.56 -23.50 1.64
C LEU A 142 -5.01 -23.51 0.21
N ASN A 143 -3.84 -22.92 -0.02
CA ASN A 143 -3.24 -22.83 -1.35
C ASN A 143 -3.01 -24.23 -1.97
N LYS A 144 -2.48 -25.17 -1.20
CA LYS A 144 -2.29 -26.57 -1.66
C LYS A 144 -3.60 -27.22 -2.09
N ARG A 145 -4.65 -27.09 -1.28
CA ARG A 145 -5.97 -27.66 -1.59
C ARG A 145 -6.59 -27.02 -2.84
N MET A 146 -6.52 -25.70 -2.94
CA MET A 146 -7.03 -24.96 -4.10
C MET A 146 -6.30 -25.34 -5.38
N LEU A 147 -4.98 -25.54 -5.33
CA LEU A 147 -4.21 -26.01 -6.48
C LEU A 147 -4.61 -27.41 -6.94
N LYS A 148 -4.83 -28.33 -5.99
CA LYS A 148 -5.29 -29.68 -6.30
C LYS A 148 -6.68 -29.69 -6.94
N GLN A 149 -7.62 -28.91 -6.42
CA GLN A 149 -8.98 -28.78 -6.98
C GLN A 149 -8.95 -28.10 -8.36
N MET A 150 -8.10 -27.08 -8.54
CA MET A 150 -7.87 -26.45 -9.84
C MET A 150 -7.37 -27.45 -10.88
N GLN A 151 -6.44 -28.34 -10.54
CA GLN A 151 -5.98 -29.38 -11.48
C GLN A 151 -7.12 -30.30 -11.93
N GLN A 152 -8.07 -30.61 -11.03
CA GLN A 152 -9.25 -31.40 -11.38
C GLN A 152 -10.22 -30.67 -12.31
N LEU A 153 -10.38 -29.35 -12.11
CA LEU A 153 -11.15 -28.48 -13.01
C LEU A 153 -10.50 -28.39 -14.38
N LYS A 154 -9.19 -28.10 -14.45
CA LYS A 154 -8.42 -28.02 -15.70
C LYS A 154 -8.42 -29.33 -16.49
N ALA A 155 -8.59 -30.48 -15.82
CA ALA A 155 -8.70 -31.78 -16.46
C ALA A 155 -10.08 -32.05 -17.09
N GLN A 156 -11.10 -31.22 -16.84
CA GLN A 156 -12.40 -31.39 -17.51
C GLN A 156 -12.31 -30.91 -18.97
N PRO A 157 -12.80 -31.70 -19.94
CA PRO A 157 -12.62 -31.41 -21.37
C PRO A 157 -13.40 -30.17 -21.84
N ASP A 158 -14.41 -29.76 -21.08
CA ASP A 158 -15.28 -28.61 -21.33
C ASP A 158 -14.88 -27.39 -20.49
N TRP A 159 -13.75 -27.45 -19.77
CA TRP A 159 -13.29 -26.34 -18.95
C TRP A 159 -12.87 -25.14 -19.80
N ASP A 160 -13.52 -24.01 -19.56
CA ASP A 160 -13.17 -22.73 -20.15
C ASP A 160 -13.32 -21.62 -19.09
N LYS A 161 -12.32 -20.74 -18.98
CA LYS A 161 -12.26 -19.71 -17.94
C LYS A 161 -13.38 -18.68 -18.06
N ILE A 162 -13.76 -18.33 -19.29
CA ILE A 162 -14.80 -17.34 -19.59
C ILE A 162 -16.17 -17.95 -19.32
N ILE A 163 -16.42 -19.17 -19.80
CA ILE A 163 -17.68 -19.87 -19.55
C ILE A 163 -17.85 -20.14 -18.05
N ALA A 164 -16.78 -20.50 -17.33
CA ALA A 164 -16.80 -20.65 -15.89
C ALA A 164 -17.23 -19.35 -15.19
N TRP A 165 -16.59 -18.22 -15.52
CA TRP A 165 -16.98 -16.91 -15.02
C TRP A 165 -18.44 -16.57 -15.31
N GLU A 166 -18.90 -16.70 -16.56
CA GLU A 166 -20.29 -16.41 -16.94
C GLU A 166 -21.30 -17.32 -16.24
N SER A 167 -20.93 -18.59 -16.00
CA SER A 167 -21.79 -19.56 -15.32
C SER A 167 -22.04 -19.23 -13.85
N VAL A 168 -21.11 -18.49 -13.24
CA VAL A 168 -21.22 -18.04 -11.85
C VAL A 168 -21.63 -16.56 -11.74
N ASN A 169 -21.40 -15.80 -12.81
CA ASN A 169 -21.70 -14.37 -12.95
C ASN A 169 -22.81 -14.12 -13.99
N SER A 170 -23.93 -14.84 -13.90
CA SER A 170 -25.03 -14.80 -14.88
C SER A 170 -25.80 -13.46 -14.89
N GLY A 171 -25.13 -12.38 -15.30
CA GLY A 171 -25.64 -11.01 -15.30
C GLY A 171 -25.62 -10.32 -13.92
N ARG A 172 -25.11 -11.01 -12.89
CA ARG A 172 -24.92 -10.44 -11.56
C ARG A 172 -23.70 -9.52 -11.55
N ARG A 173 -23.61 -8.68 -10.53
CA ARG A 173 -22.31 -8.17 -10.10
C ARG A 173 -21.84 -9.13 -9.03
N TRP A 174 -20.58 -9.54 -9.08
CA TRP A 174 -19.95 -10.31 -8.00
C TRP A 174 -19.61 -9.39 -6.82
N ASP A 175 -20.65 -8.72 -6.32
CA ASP A 175 -20.70 -8.03 -5.05
C ASP A 175 -21.33 -8.94 -3.99
N GLN A 176 -21.49 -8.43 -2.77
CA GLN A 176 -22.05 -9.19 -1.65
C GLN A 176 -23.41 -9.82 -1.98
N LYS A 177 -24.30 -9.11 -2.68
CA LYS A 177 -25.64 -9.61 -3.01
C LYS A 177 -25.58 -10.69 -4.09
N GLY A 178 -24.76 -10.49 -5.11
CA GLY A 178 -24.61 -11.46 -6.20
C GLY A 178 -24.01 -12.79 -5.73
N LEU A 179 -23.00 -12.73 -4.84
CA LEU A 179 -22.40 -13.92 -4.24
C LEU A 179 -23.37 -14.62 -3.27
N GLN A 180 -24.10 -13.87 -2.43
CA GLN A 180 -25.11 -14.46 -1.54
C GLN A 180 -26.15 -15.23 -2.36
N GLN A 181 -26.69 -14.62 -3.42
CA GLN A 181 -27.67 -15.28 -4.27
C GLN A 181 -27.09 -16.55 -4.92
N TYR A 182 -25.82 -16.51 -5.38
CA TYR A 182 -25.16 -17.67 -5.97
C TYR A 182 -24.97 -18.80 -4.95
N PHE A 183 -24.55 -18.47 -3.72
CA PHE A 183 -24.37 -19.44 -2.65
C PHE A 183 -25.69 -20.04 -2.19
N ASP A 184 -26.75 -19.25 -2.06
CA ASP A 184 -28.11 -19.72 -1.74
C ASP A 184 -28.63 -20.71 -2.79
N GLU A 185 -28.51 -20.36 -4.08
CA GLU A 185 -28.90 -21.22 -5.21
C GLU A 185 -28.07 -22.51 -5.29
N SER A 186 -26.80 -22.43 -4.86
CA SER A 186 -25.88 -23.56 -4.80
C SER A 186 -25.98 -24.35 -3.48
N LYS A 187 -26.86 -23.94 -2.56
CA LYS A 187 -27.03 -24.52 -1.21
C LYS A 187 -25.76 -24.49 -0.35
N ILE A 188 -24.92 -23.49 -0.57
CA ILE A 188 -23.73 -23.22 0.24
C ILE A 188 -24.16 -22.35 1.42
N MET A 189 -23.97 -22.86 2.63
CA MET A 189 -24.36 -22.16 3.86
C MET A 189 -23.29 -21.16 4.26
N CYS A 190 -23.58 -19.87 4.16
CA CYS A 190 -22.70 -18.80 4.63
C CYS A 190 -23.52 -17.58 5.06
N ASN A 191 -23.00 -16.83 6.03
CA ASN A 191 -23.62 -15.57 6.46
C ASN A 191 -23.04 -14.37 5.66
N SER A 192 -23.66 -13.20 5.80
CA SER A 192 -23.26 -12.00 5.07
C SER A 192 -21.84 -11.52 5.40
N LYS A 193 -21.35 -11.75 6.62
CA LYS A 193 -19.98 -11.40 7.06
C LYS A 193 -18.93 -12.34 6.45
N ASP A 194 -19.26 -13.62 6.27
CA ASP A 194 -18.38 -14.57 5.59
C ASP A 194 -18.14 -14.15 4.14
N ILE A 195 -19.21 -13.74 3.45
CA ILE A 195 -19.13 -13.24 2.07
C ILE A 195 -18.35 -11.94 1.99
N GLU A 196 -18.59 -11.00 2.92
CA GLU A 196 -17.86 -9.73 2.97
C GLU A 196 -16.36 -9.97 3.16
N ASN A 197 -15.98 -10.84 4.11
CA ASN A 197 -14.59 -11.24 4.30
C ASN A 197 -14.00 -11.91 3.06
N PHE A 198 -14.75 -12.84 2.45
CA PHE A 198 -14.33 -13.51 1.22
C PHE A 198 -14.04 -12.51 0.08
N ILE A 199 -14.90 -11.52 -0.11
CA ILE A 199 -14.69 -10.45 -1.10
C ILE A 199 -13.46 -9.62 -0.72
N TYR A 200 -13.37 -9.16 0.52
CA TYR A 200 -12.27 -8.29 0.98
C TYR A 200 -10.89 -8.91 0.79
N ARG A 201 -10.78 -10.22 1.04
CA ARG A 201 -9.54 -11.01 0.93
C ARG A 201 -9.13 -11.32 -0.50
N ASN A 202 -10.07 -11.27 -1.43
CA ASN A 202 -9.85 -11.70 -2.81
C ASN A 202 -10.05 -10.60 -3.85
N SER A 203 -10.57 -9.44 -3.46
CA SER A 203 -10.59 -8.22 -4.27
C SER A 203 -9.26 -7.49 -4.18
N LYS A 204 -8.56 -7.37 -5.31
CA LYS A 204 -7.30 -6.61 -5.38
C LYS A 204 -7.52 -5.11 -5.22
N GLU A 205 -8.55 -4.59 -5.88
CA GLU A 205 -8.87 -3.16 -5.94
C GLU A 205 -9.66 -2.65 -4.72
N ARG A 206 -10.14 -3.56 -3.86
CA ARG A 206 -10.92 -3.25 -2.64
C ARG A 206 -12.20 -2.46 -2.91
N ASP A 207 -12.81 -2.65 -4.08
CA ASP A 207 -14.08 -2.02 -4.44
C ASP A 207 -15.31 -2.80 -3.91
N TYR A 208 -15.08 -3.76 -3.00
CA TYR A 208 -16.05 -4.73 -2.50
C TYR A 208 -16.72 -5.53 -3.62
N ARG A 209 -15.97 -5.78 -4.70
CA ARG A 209 -16.38 -6.64 -5.80
C ARG A 209 -15.24 -7.55 -6.19
N ILE A 210 -15.61 -8.69 -6.76
CA ILE A 210 -14.70 -9.63 -7.39
C ILE A 210 -14.89 -9.42 -8.89
N ASN A 211 -13.89 -8.87 -9.56
CA ASN A 211 -13.93 -8.75 -11.01
C ASN A 211 -13.43 -10.05 -11.67
N TYR A 212 -13.39 -10.10 -13.01
CA TYR A 212 -12.92 -11.31 -13.72
C TYR A 212 -11.46 -11.67 -13.35
N SER A 213 -10.58 -10.68 -13.16
CA SER A 213 -9.18 -10.90 -12.75
C SER A 213 -9.09 -11.50 -11.35
N ASP A 214 -9.91 -11.01 -10.41
CA ASP A 214 -9.99 -11.56 -9.06
C ASP A 214 -10.58 -12.97 -9.06
N PHE A 215 -11.60 -13.25 -9.89
CA PHE A 215 -12.12 -14.60 -10.08
C PHE A 215 -11.07 -15.56 -10.65
N LEU A 216 -10.33 -15.12 -11.67
CA LEU A 216 -9.23 -15.92 -12.19
C LEU A 216 -8.21 -16.19 -11.09
N TYR A 217 -7.92 -15.23 -10.24
CA TYR A 217 -7.02 -15.42 -9.12
C TYR A 217 -7.54 -16.44 -8.10
N LEU A 218 -8.82 -16.37 -7.75
CA LEU A 218 -9.51 -17.31 -6.85
C LEU A 218 -9.50 -18.74 -7.36
N VAL A 219 -9.64 -18.93 -8.68
CA VAL A 219 -9.73 -20.25 -9.29
C VAL A 219 -8.36 -20.80 -9.70
N PHE A 220 -7.42 -19.94 -10.12
CA PHE A 220 -6.14 -20.35 -10.71
C PHE A 220 -4.91 -20.10 -9.83
N ALA A 221 -5.09 -19.55 -8.63
CA ALA A 221 -4.07 -19.39 -7.59
C ALA A 221 -2.65 -19.09 -8.14
N HIS A 222 -2.32 -17.82 -8.42
CA HIS A 222 -0.99 -17.31 -8.87
C HIS A 222 -0.21 -18.01 -10.00
N GLN A 223 -0.61 -19.18 -10.50
CA GLN A 223 0.25 -20.01 -11.36
C GLN A 223 0.33 -19.52 -12.81
N ASP A 224 -0.64 -18.73 -13.28
CA ASP A 224 -0.76 -18.33 -14.69
C ASP A 224 -0.27 -16.87 -14.97
N GLN A 225 0.55 -16.25 -14.12
CA GLN A 225 0.97 -14.84 -14.34
C GLN A 225 1.89 -14.61 -15.57
N ASN A 226 2.30 -15.66 -16.30
CA ASN A 226 2.92 -15.51 -17.62
C ASN A 226 1.92 -15.11 -18.73
N VAL A 227 0.62 -14.97 -18.43
CA VAL A 227 -0.40 -14.55 -19.41
C VAL A 227 -0.63 -13.03 -19.32
N ASN A 228 -0.09 -12.30 -20.29
CA ASN A 228 -0.22 -10.85 -20.43
C ASN A 228 -1.63 -10.50 -20.94
N TYR A 229 -2.60 -10.30 -20.03
CA TYR A 229 -3.97 -9.97 -20.39
C TYR A 229 -4.07 -8.49 -20.84
N LYS A 230 -4.07 -8.26 -22.16
CA LYS A 230 -4.55 -6.99 -22.71
C LYS A 230 -6.06 -6.91 -22.44
N PHE A 231 -6.47 -5.91 -21.66
CA PHE A 231 -7.88 -5.65 -21.36
C PHE A 231 -8.72 -5.59 -22.63
N PHE A 232 -9.64 -6.54 -22.78
CA PHE A 232 -10.71 -6.47 -23.77
C PHE A 232 -11.70 -5.40 -23.31
N THR A 233 -11.60 -4.20 -23.87
CA THR A 233 -12.74 -3.28 -23.89
C THR A 233 -13.68 -3.76 -24.99
N PRO A 234 -14.99 -3.95 -24.71
CA PRO A 234 -15.94 -4.34 -25.74
C PRO A 234 -16.07 -3.20 -26.75
N GLN A 235 -15.43 -3.34 -27.92
CA GLN A 235 -15.65 -2.45 -29.05
C GLN A 235 -17.11 -2.61 -29.49
N LYS A 236 -17.89 -1.54 -29.33
CA LYS A 236 -19.19 -1.40 -29.97
C LYS A 236 -18.96 -1.43 -31.48
N ASN A 237 -19.36 -2.53 -32.11
CA ASN A 237 -19.47 -2.65 -33.57
C ASN A 237 -20.43 -1.57 -34.10
N GLN A 238 -19.90 -0.45 -34.59
CA GLN A 238 -20.62 0.41 -35.51
C GLN A 238 -20.68 -0.32 -36.86
N LYS A 239 -21.88 -0.84 -37.16
CA LYS A 239 -22.24 -1.35 -38.49
C LYS A 239 -21.99 -0.26 -39.53
N GLN A 240 -21.10 -0.53 -40.47
CA GLN A 240 -21.02 0.18 -41.74
C GLN A 240 -22.32 -0.07 -42.52
N ILE A 241 -23.10 0.98 -42.75
CA ILE A 241 -24.12 1.02 -43.79
C ILE A 241 -23.42 1.60 -45.02
N SER A 242 -23.25 0.75 -46.02
CA SER A 242 -22.85 1.12 -47.37
C SER A 242 -24.06 1.69 -48.10
N ASP A 243 -23.97 2.91 -48.63
CA ASP A 243 -24.80 3.34 -49.75
C ASP A 243 -24.04 4.22 -50.73
N LYS A 244 -24.20 3.87 -52.00
CA LYS A 244 -23.66 4.51 -53.20
C LYS A 244 -24.46 5.78 -53.54
N LYS A 245 -23.79 6.89 -53.89
CA LYS A 245 -23.97 7.63 -55.17
C LYS A 245 -23.18 8.94 -55.26
N SER A 246 -22.28 8.97 -56.25
CA SER A 246 -22.00 10.00 -57.27
C SER A 246 -21.99 11.52 -56.96
N ASN A 247 -20.87 12.11 -57.41
CA ASN A 247 -20.70 13.35 -58.20
C ASN A 247 -20.18 14.65 -57.54
N LEU A 248 -19.19 15.20 -58.25
CA LEU A 248 -18.69 16.59 -58.34
C LEU A 248 -17.47 17.00 -57.47
N LEU A 249 -16.36 17.17 -58.20
CA LEU A 249 -15.19 18.03 -57.92
C LEU A 249 -15.61 19.51 -57.69
N PRO A 250 -14.77 20.44 -57.12
CA PRO A 250 -13.33 20.53 -57.37
C PRO A 250 -12.40 20.96 -56.21
N LYS A 251 -11.11 20.82 -56.53
CA LYS A 251 -9.86 21.16 -55.84
C LYS A 251 -9.84 22.57 -55.21
N THR A 252 -9.29 22.68 -54.00
CA THR A 252 -8.48 23.84 -53.55
C THR A 252 -7.42 23.42 -52.53
N ASN A 253 -6.29 24.15 -52.57
CA ASN A 253 -5.04 23.97 -51.83
C ASN A 253 -5.13 24.40 -50.36
N PHE A 254 -4.46 23.71 -49.44
CA PHE A 254 -3.90 24.24 -48.18
C PHE A 254 -2.65 23.39 -47.83
N ARG A 255 -1.43 23.89 -48.00
CA ARG A 255 -0.66 24.77 -47.08
C ARG A 255 -0.40 24.10 -45.73
N THR A 256 0.81 23.56 -45.60
CA THR A 256 1.48 23.19 -44.35
C THR A 256 1.56 24.40 -43.42
N ASN A 257 1.24 24.22 -42.15
CA ASN A 257 1.79 25.03 -41.07
C ASN A 257 1.87 24.22 -39.78
N GLU A 258 3.03 24.37 -39.17
CA GLU A 258 3.40 24.03 -37.81
C GLU A 258 2.35 24.51 -36.79
N SER A 259 2.15 23.75 -35.72
CA SER A 259 1.49 24.27 -34.53
C SER A 259 2.24 23.81 -33.29
N THR A 260 2.56 24.83 -32.52
CA THR A 260 3.37 24.90 -31.31
C THR A 260 2.59 24.50 -30.07
N ASN A 261 3.37 24.12 -29.06
CA ASN A 261 3.07 24.14 -27.63
C ASN A 261 2.29 25.40 -27.22
N LEU A 262 1.24 25.22 -26.41
CA LEU A 262 0.71 26.23 -25.47
C LEU A 262 -0.42 25.62 -24.62
N LYS A 263 -0.13 25.21 -23.37
CA LYS A 263 -1.07 25.21 -22.23
C LYS A 263 -0.31 25.19 -20.89
N SER A 264 -0.04 26.36 -20.32
CA SER A 264 -0.12 26.61 -18.85
C SER A 264 0.28 28.05 -18.50
N GLU A 265 -0.61 29.02 -18.75
CA GLU A 265 -0.55 30.35 -18.12
C GLU A 265 -1.93 30.67 -17.56
N LYS A 266 -2.16 30.29 -16.30
CA LYS A 266 -3.27 30.75 -15.46
C LYS A 266 -2.92 30.52 -13.99
N TYR A 267 -1.93 31.26 -13.48
CA TYR A 267 -1.79 31.42 -12.02
C TYR A 267 -1.18 32.75 -11.54
N ASN A 268 -0.70 33.64 -12.44
CA ASN A 268 -0.14 34.93 -12.02
C ASN A 268 -1.06 36.12 -12.36
N ARG A 269 -2.15 36.31 -11.61
CA ARG A 269 -2.93 37.57 -11.71
C ARG A 269 -3.44 38.21 -10.42
N ASN A 270 -3.10 37.70 -9.23
CA ASN A 270 -3.46 38.38 -7.98
C ASN A 270 -2.22 38.73 -7.17
N LEU A 271 -1.41 39.67 -7.66
CA LEU A 271 -0.36 40.35 -6.88
C LEU A 271 0.13 41.64 -7.58
N GLN A 272 -0.78 42.42 -8.18
CA GLN A 272 -0.47 43.76 -8.68
C GLN A 272 -1.70 44.66 -8.55
N SER A 273 -2.07 44.99 -7.32
CA SER A 273 -3.09 46.01 -7.05
C SER A 273 -2.89 46.60 -5.65
N GLN A 274 -1.72 47.21 -5.40
CA GLN A 274 -1.55 48.23 -4.35
C GLN A 274 -0.15 48.85 -4.47
N SER A 275 -0.03 49.85 -5.33
CA SER A 275 1.07 50.82 -5.27
C SER A 275 0.64 52.12 -5.92
N HIS A 276 0.27 53.11 -5.11
CA HIS A 276 0.46 54.54 -5.38
C HIS A 276 0.06 55.35 -4.14
N HIS A 277 1.01 55.62 -3.23
CA HIS A 277 1.33 56.99 -2.82
C HIS A 277 2.58 57.07 -1.93
N HIS A 278 3.34 58.16 -2.11
CA HIS A 278 4.51 58.66 -1.34
C HIS A 278 5.84 57.91 -1.50
N GLN A 279 7.00 58.53 -1.33
CA GLN A 279 7.56 59.82 -1.79
C GLN A 279 9.09 59.60 -1.64
N LYS A 280 9.90 60.27 -2.45
CA LYS A 280 11.37 60.17 -2.45
C LYS A 280 11.98 60.41 -1.06
N GLN A 281 12.87 59.52 -0.62
CA GLN A 281 14.01 59.85 0.23
C GLN A 281 15.15 58.83 0.02
N SER A 282 16.34 59.27 0.42
CA SER A 282 17.69 58.94 -0.03
C SER A 282 18.21 57.52 0.24
N HIS A 283 19.21 57.14 -0.56
CA HIS A 283 20.17 56.08 -0.30
C HIS A 283 20.82 56.26 1.08
N ASP A 284 20.69 55.25 1.94
CA ASP A 284 21.62 54.92 3.01
C ASP A 284 21.72 53.38 3.09
N ASP A 285 22.94 52.89 3.28
CA ASP A 285 23.31 51.48 3.38
C ASP A 285 22.56 50.79 4.54
N VAL A 286 21.82 49.72 4.25
CA VAL A 286 21.24 48.86 5.29
C VAL A 286 22.29 47.81 5.66
N GLU A 287 23.00 48.08 6.75
CA GLU A 287 23.68 47.05 7.54
C GLU A 287 22.70 45.92 7.84
N VAL A 288 23.09 44.68 7.47
CA VAL A 288 22.43 43.46 7.93
C VAL A 288 22.62 43.40 9.44
N SER A 289 21.60 43.85 10.17
CA SER A 289 21.56 43.69 11.62
C SER A 289 21.56 42.20 11.93
N GLU A 290 22.59 41.76 12.65
CA GLU A 290 22.62 40.44 13.28
C GLU A 290 21.39 40.32 14.18
N PHE A 291 20.35 39.66 13.67
CA PHE A 291 19.27 39.16 14.51
C PHE A 291 19.90 38.23 15.54
N ARG A 292 20.02 38.72 16.79
CA ARG A 292 20.33 37.88 17.94
C ARG A 292 19.12 36.98 18.17
N ILE A 293 19.17 35.80 17.59
CA ILE A 293 18.16 34.76 17.77
C ILE A 293 18.29 34.22 19.21
N ASN A 294 17.14 34.07 19.88
CA ASN A 294 17.04 33.61 21.25
C ASN A 294 17.14 32.08 21.28
N GLU A 295 18.13 31.51 22.00
CA GLU A 295 18.34 30.05 22.12
C GLU A 295 17.07 29.29 22.56
N ASN A 296 16.17 29.95 23.29
CA ASN A 296 14.90 29.37 23.71
C ASN A 296 13.90 29.17 22.57
N GLU A 297 13.92 30.00 21.52
CA GLU A 297 13.05 29.82 20.36
C GLU A 297 13.50 28.62 19.50
N ASP A 298 14.80 28.44 19.34
CA ASP A 298 15.38 27.34 18.56
C ASP A 298 15.06 25.97 19.18
N GLN A 299 15.09 25.88 20.51
CA GLN A 299 14.72 24.67 21.23
C GLN A 299 13.24 24.31 21.02
N ASN A 300 12.34 25.29 21.01
CA ASN A 300 10.91 25.07 20.82
C ASN A 300 10.58 24.50 19.42
N ILE A 301 11.27 24.97 18.37
CA ILE A 301 11.04 24.50 16.99
C ILE A 301 11.57 23.08 16.82
N LEU A 302 12.76 22.80 17.34
CA LEU A 302 13.34 21.46 17.28
C LEU A 302 12.55 20.47 18.14
N GLU A 303 12.04 20.93 19.29
CA GLU A 303 11.14 20.15 20.14
C GLU A 303 9.78 19.90 19.47
N PHE A 304 9.23 20.87 18.75
CA PHE A 304 8.02 20.68 17.97
C PHE A 304 8.20 19.60 16.90
N LEU A 305 9.30 19.67 16.12
CA LEU A 305 9.66 18.64 15.16
C LEU A 305 9.77 17.28 15.87
N ILE A 306 10.56 17.19 16.94
CA ILE A 306 10.76 15.95 17.69
C ILE A 306 9.46 15.41 18.29
N ASN A 307 8.57 16.25 18.80
CA ASN A 307 7.30 15.82 19.39
C ASN A 307 6.33 15.34 18.31
N LYS A 308 6.27 16.02 17.16
CA LYS A 308 5.52 15.52 16.00
C LYS A 308 6.08 14.18 15.49
N LEU A 309 7.39 13.99 15.57
CA LEU A 309 8.07 12.75 15.21
C LEU A 309 7.88 11.64 16.27
N LYS A 310 7.89 11.96 17.57
CA LYS A 310 7.63 11.06 18.71
C LYS A 310 6.19 10.54 18.69
N VAL A 311 5.22 11.40 18.32
CA VAL A 311 3.81 11.01 18.14
C VAL A 311 3.64 9.98 17.03
N GLN A 312 4.59 9.87 16.10
CA GLN A 312 4.55 8.87 15.02
C GLN A 312 5.52 7.70 15.22
N ASN A 313 6.58 7.81 16.05
CA ASN A 313 7.57 6.75 16.26
C ASN A 313 8.36 6.89 17.60
N GLN A 314 8.66 5.79 18.29
CA GLN A 314 9.67 5.78 19.37
C GLN A 314 11.07 5.98 18.75
N LEU A 315 11.68 7.16 18.94
CA LEU A 315 12.96 7.54 18.30
C LEU A 315 14.12 6.56 18.62
N LYS A 316 14.35 5.61 17.71
CA LYS A 316 15.58 4.79 17.63
C LYS A 316 16.51 5.36 16.54
N GLY A 317 17.82 5.18 16.67
CA GLY A 317 18.80 5.72 15.71
C GLY A 317 18.55 5.33 14.25
N HIS A 318 18.04 4.13 13.98
CA HIS A 318 17.69 3.71 12.61
C HIS A 318 16.46 4.42 12.04
N LEU A 319 15.51 4.85 12.89
CA LEU A 319 14.31 5.58 12.48
C LEU A 319 14.62 7.03 12.10
N ILE A 320 15.62 7.65 12.76
CA ILE A 320 16.11 8.99 12.40
C ILE A 320 16.69 8.97 10.97
N LYS A 321 17.44 7.92 10.63
CA LYS A 321 17.99 7.74 9.29
C LYS A 321 16.91 7.51 8.23
N GLN A 322 15.87 6.75 8.55
CA GLN A 322 14.72 6.57 7.65
C GLN A 322 13.95 7.86 7.44
N LEU A 323 13.77 8.66 8.50
CA LEU A 323 13.13 9.96 8.41
C LEU A 323 13.90 10.88 7.46
N PHE A 324 15.23 10.91 7.57
CA PHE A 324 16.07 11.67 6.65
C PHE A 324 15.77 11.29 5.18
N TYR A 325 15.76 9.99 4.87
CA TYR A 325 15.46 9.50 3.51
C TYR A 325 14.00 9.70 3.06
N ARG A 326 13.05 9.86 3.99
CA ARG A 326 11.67 10.22 3.65
C ARG A 326 11.53 11.70 3.33
N ILE A 327 12.30 12.56 3.99
CA ILE A 327 12.31 14.00 3.70
C ILE A 327 13.07 14.24 2.39
N ASP A 328 14.21 13.59 2.19
CA ASP A 328 14.98 13.62 0.94
C ASP A 328 14.38 12.68 -0.13
N GLU A 329 13.15 12.98 -0.57
CA GLU A 329 12.40 12.17 -1.55
C GLU A 329 13.18 11.94 -2.85
N ASN A 330 13.99 12.93 -3.24
CA ASN A 330 14.80 12.91 -4.45
C ASN A 330 16.16 12.20 -4.27
N LYS A 331 16.47 11.71 -3.05
CA LYS A 331 17.71 10.99 -2.71
C LYS A 331 18.98 11.75 -3.07
N LYS A 332 18.97 13.07 -2.85
CA LYS A 332 20.12 13.97 -3.09
C LYS A 332 21.25 13.75 -2.07
N GLY A 333 20.96 13.12 -0.94
CA GLY A 333 21.87 12.94 0.19
C GLY A 333 21.90 14.15 1.15
N PHE A 334 21.02 15.12 0.95
CA PHE A 334 20.86 16.32 1.76
C PHE A 334 19.41 16.82 1.68
N ILE A 335 18.96 17.53 2.70
CA ILE A 335 17.62 18.10 2.80
C ILE A 335 17.69 19.60 2.51
N THR A 336 16.87 20.07 1.56
CA THR A 336 16.64 21.50 1.32
C THR A 336 15.38 22.00 2.02
N LEU A 337 15.15 23.32 2.01
CA LEU A 337 13.89 23.90 2.48
C LEU A 337 12.68 23.34 1.73
N ASP A 338 12.78 23.17 0.41
CA ASP A 338 11.71 22.61 -0.41
C ASP A 338 11.38 21.16 -0.04
N ASP A 339 12.39 20.35 0.27
CA ASP A 339 12.20 18.96 0.71
C ASP A 339 11.42 18.93 2.04
N LEU A 340 11.74 19.82 2.99
CA LEU A 340 10.98 19.97 4.24
C LEU A 340 9.55 20.48 3.99
N MET A 341 9.37 21.49 3.14
CA MET A 341 8.04 22.01 2.79
C MET A 341 7.17 20.91 2.20
N SER A 342 7.69 20.17 1.21
CA SER A 342 6.99 19.02 0.60
C SER A 342 6.61 17.99 1.65
N TYR A 343 7.54 17.62 2.54
CA TYR A 343 7.27 16.64 3.58
C TYR A 343 6.16 17.08 4.56
N PHE A 344 6.18 18.33 5.01
CA PHE A 344 5.17 18.85 5.94
C PHE A 344 3.78 18.96 5.31
N GLU A 345 3.71 19.42 4.06
CA GLU A 345 2.45 19.55 3.33
C GLU A 345 1.87 18.20 2.95
N ASN A 346 2.68 17.32 2.35
CA ASN A 346 2.21 16.09 1.72
C ASN A 346 2.14 14.91 2.70
N VAL A 347 3.13 14.79 3.61
CA VAL A 347 3.23 13.64 4.52
C VAL A 347 2.55 13.94 5.85
N LEU A 348 2.87 15.07 6.48
CA LEU A 348 2.30 15.42 7.80
C LEU A 348 0.92 16.08 7.74
N ARG A 349 0.48 16.52 6.54
CA ARG A 349 -0.76 17.28 6.33
C ARG A 349 -0.90 18.45 7.31
N ALA A 350 0.22 19.05 7.65
CA ALA A 350 0.33 20.08 8.66
C ALA A 350 1.01 21.29 8.02
N PRO A 351 0.24 22.28 7.54
CA PRO A 351 0.84 23.48 6.97
C PRO A 351 1.68 24.16 8.05
N GLN A 352 2.95 24.44 7.73
CA GLN A 352 3.86 25.19 8.59
C GLN A 352 4.12 26.56 8.00
N GLN A 353 4.35 27.54 8.85
CA GLN A 353 4.81 28.84 8.39
C GLN A 353 6.21 28.67 7.80
N ILE A 354 6.45 29.27 6.64
CA ILE A 354 7.72 29.13 5.92
C ILE A 354 8.89 29.63 6.78
N GLU A 355 8.63 30.64 7.62
CA GLU A 355 9.56 31.20 8.58
C GLU A 355 10.05 30.16 9.61
N ASP A 356 9.16 29.27 10.07
CA ASP A 356 9.50 28.21 11.04
C ASP A 356 10.37 27.12 10.39
N LEU A 357 10.10 26.79 9.11
CA LEU A 357 10.93 25.84 8.36
C LEU A 357 12.30 26.43 8.02
N ILE A 358 12.39 27.72 7.71
CA ILE A 358 13.66 28.43 7.53
C ILE A 358 14.47 28.41 8.83
N LYS A 359 13.83 28.69 9.98
CA LYS A 359 14.47 28.58 11.29
C LYS A 359 14.96 27.15 11.55
N LEU A 360 14.15 26.14 11.24
CA LEU A 360 14.53 24.74 11.39
C LEU A 360 15.76 24.37 10.55
N VAL A 361 15.80 24.75 9.28
CA VAL A 361 16.98 24.53 8.42
C VAL A 361 18.23 25.18 9.04
N LYS A 362 18.13 26.42 9.51
CA LYS A 362 19.25 27.12 10.17
C LYS A 362 19.74 26.43 11.44
N ILE A 363 18.85 25.77 12.19
CA ILE A 363 19.22 25.02 13.41
C ILE A 363 19.98 23.75 13.04
N LEU A 364 19.50 23.06 12.00
CA LEU A 364 20.03 21.78 11.54
C LEU A 364 21.35 21.93 10.77
N ASP A 365 21.42 22.89 9.85
CA ASP A 365 22.60 23.22 9.02
C ASP A 365 23.71 23.86 9.88
N LYS A 366 24.73 23.08 10.22
CA LYS A 366 25.82 23.53 11.10
C LYS A 366 26.91 24.25 10.35
N ASN A 367 27.18 23.82 9.13
CA ASN A 367 28.23 24.41 8.33
C ASN A 367 27.77 25.70 7.62
N LYS A 368 26.46 26.00 7.63
CA LYS A 368 25.80 27.17 7.04
C LYS A 368 25.88 27.21 5.51
N ASP A 369 25.86 26.06 4.84
CA ASP A 369 25.88 25.93 3.38
C ASP A 369 24.48 26.04 2.75
N GLY A 370 23.43 26.14 3.57
CA GLY A 370 22.04 26.27 3.15
C GLY A 370 21.34 24.93 2.88
N ILE A 371 22.01 23.80 3.13
CA ILE A 371 21.45 22.46 3.03
C ILE A 371 21.73 21.67 4.31
N VAL A 372 20.95 20.64 4.60
CA VAL A 372 21.15 19.80 5.79
C VAL A 372 21.64 18.44 5.36
N SER A 373 22.91 18.12 5.66
CA SER A 373 23.46 16.79 5.41
C SER A 373 22.88 15.73 6.36
N GLU A 374 22.99 14.45 5.99
CA GLU A 374 22.56 13.32 6.85
C GLU A 374 23.22 13.39 8.24
N LYS A 375 24.50 13.77 8.28
CA LYS A 375 25.29 13.88 9.51
C LYS A 375 24.75 15.00 10.40
N GLU A 376 24.53 16.19 9.85
CA GLU A 376 24.00 17.34 10.59
C GLU A 376 22.61 17.06 11.14
N PHE A 377 21.74 16.49 10.31
CA PHE A 377 20.40 16.08 10.71
C PHE A 377 20.45 15.10 11.89
N TYR A 378 21.26 14.04 11.78
CA TYR A 378 21.39 13.05 12.83
C TYR A 378 21.94 13.65 14.12
N GLU A 379 23.04 14.41 14.05
CA GLU A 379 23.68 15.02 15.22
C GLU A 379 22.73 15.95 15.97
N GLN A 380 21.94 16.77 15.27
CA GLN A 380 20.99 17.68 15.93
C GLN A 380 19.80 16.97 16.55
N ILE A 381 19.18 16.04 15.83
CA ILE A 381 18.01 15.31 16.34
C ILE A 381 18.42 14.43 17.52
N VAL A 382 19.57 13.76 17.44
CA VAL A 382 20.09 12.92 18.52
C VAL A 382 20.50 13.76 19.73
N ARG A 383 21.25 14.86 19.52
CA ARG A 383 21.64 15.76 20.61
C ARG A 383 20.43 16.27 21.38
N HIS A 384 19.38 16.70 20.70
CA HIS A 384 18.17 17.19 21.35
C HIS A 384 17.36 16.08 22.04
N ALA A 385 17.29 14.88 21.44
CA ALA A 385 16.65 13.73 22.05
C ALA A 385 17.34 13.25 23.35
N TYR A 386 18.68 13.34 23.42
CA TYR A 386 19.45 12.98 24.63
C TYR A 386 19.31 14.03 25.75
N ILE A 387 19.25 15.32 25.42
CA ILE A 387 19.11 16.38 26.42
C ILE A 387 17.81 16.24 27.22
N GLN A 388 16.73 15.74 26.62
CA GLN A 388 15.44 15.57 27.30
C GLN A 388 15.30 14.30 28.17
N GLN A 389 16.34 13.45 28.24
CA GLN A 389 16.34 12.27 29.11
C GLN A 389 16.94 12.55 30.50
N PHE A 390 17.43 13.76 30.73
CA PHE A 390 17.98 14.28 31.98
C PHE A 390 17.22 15.55 32.37
#